data_AF-Q57VE7-F1
#
_entry.id   AF-Q57VE7-F1
#
_cell.length_a   1.000
_cell.length_b   1.000
_cell.length_c   1.000
_cell.angle_alpha   90.00
_cell.angle_beta   90.00
_cell.angle_gamma   90.00
#
_symmetry.space_group_name_H-M   'P 1'
#
loop_
_entity.id
_entity.type
_entity.pdbx_description
1 polymer ?
#
loop_
_entity_poly.entity_id
_entity_poly.type
_entity_poly.pdbx_seq_one_letter_code
_entity_poly.pdbx_strand_id
1 'polypeptide(L)'
;MFSMSPCVLTALLAAAVLAVLPLSSFASPELTEADFKRMKIKELRNFLEDRGLTCPGCQEKADFVRVAFTNRAKKPLSEEGKREIPKAPLWEVWRDNAKLVCEEAAKKRGLDVTAKPQSDICSAVALVVENFFMQHGKRVANKLRKNHEALLKTSYKNVYYDAGHVLLKRLTEYCLVSEENQNKCSSIGSLTTMLESGKMVDFAKWMTNVGIENTNPMYEVLDGRGDL
;
A
#
# COMPACT_ATOMS: atom_id res chain seq x y z
N MET A 1 -17.27 -47.90 45.63
CA MET A 1 -15.97 -47.63 46.29
C MET A 1 -15.30 -46.50 45.55
N PHE A 2 -15.34 -45.29 46.13
CA PHE A 2 -14.76 -44.09 45.54
C PHE A 2 -13.26 -44.08 45.82
N SER A 3 -12.45 -44.29 44.78
CA SER A 3 -11.00 -44.10 44.84
C SER A 3 -10.68 -42.81 44.07
N MET A 4 -10.54 -41.70 44.80
CA MET A 4 -10.13 -40.42 44.24
C MET A 4 -8.60 -40.40 44.12
N SER A 5 -8.12 -40.25 42.89
CA SER A 5 -6.69 -40.28 42.55
C SER A 5 -6.00 -38.95 42.91
N PRO A 6 -4.94 -38.95 43.74
CA PRO A 6 -4.26 -37.74 44.23
C PRO A 6 -3.39 -37.01 43.18
N CYS A 7 -3.62 -37.22 41.88
CA CYS A 7 -2.81 -36.63 40.80
C CYS A 7 -3.15 -35.17 40.47
N VAL A 8 -4.21 -34.59 41.03
CA VAL A 8 -4.67 -33.24 40.64
C VAL A 8 -3.95 -32.13 41.42
N LEU A 9 -3.35 -32.43 42.58
CA LEU A 9 -2.82 -31.38 43.46
C LEU A 9 -1.44 -30.84 43.05
N THR A 10 -0.66 -31.58 42.27
CA THR A 10 0.68 -31.14 41.82
C THR A 10 0.64 -30.28 40.56
N ALA A 11 -0.44 -30.32 39.78
CA ALA A 11 -0.59 -29.50 38.57
C ALA A 11 -0.83 -28.01 38.86
N LEU A 12 -1.40 -27.67 40.02
CA LEU A 12 -1.69 -26.29 40.39
C LEU A 12 -0.47 -25.50 40.89
N LEU A 13 0.56 -26.17 41.39
CA LEU A 13 1.77 -25.50 41.89
C LEU A 13 2.78 -25.15 40.77
N ALA A 14 2.74 -25.86 39.63
CA ALA A 14 3.55 -25.51 38.46
C ALA A 14 3.02 -24.28 37.70
N ALA A 15 1.75 -23.91 37.90
CA ALA A 15 1.12 -22.77 37.22
C ALA A 15 1.53 -21.40 37.80
N ALA A 16 2.09 -21.33 39.01
CA ALA A 16 2.37 -20.06 39.69
C ALA A 16 3.77 -19.48 39.41
N VAL A 17 4.72 -20.27 38.90
CA VAL A 17 6.14 -19.84 38.78
C VAL A 17 6.50 -19.27 37.41
N LEU A 18 5.61 -19.37 36.41
CA LEU A 18 5.83 -18.87 35.04
C LEU A 18 5.29 -17.45 34.79
N ALA A 19 4.84 -16.74 35.82
CA ALA A 19 4.17 -15.43 35.69
C ALA A 19 5.07 -14.21 35.99
N VAL A 20 6.38 -14.31 35.79
CA VAL A 20 7.31 -13.17 35.87
C VAL A 20 8.12 -13.08 34.59
N LEU A 21 7.45 -12.86 33.46
CA LEU A 21 8.13 -12.40 32.25
C LEU A 21 8.36 -10.89 32.40
N PRO A 22 9.61 -10.42 32.57
CA PRO A 22 9.88 -8.99 32.53
C PRO A 22 9.45 -8.48 31.17
N LEU A 23 8.46 -7.59 31.17
CA LEU A 23 8.07 -6.76 30.04
C LEU A 23 9.27 -5.87 29.68
N SER A 24 10.22 -6.45 28.94
CA SER A 24 11.28 -5.74 28.24
C SER A 24 10.60 -4.86 27.21
N SER A 25 10.18 -3.69 27.64
CA SER A 25 9.70 -2.63 26.78
C SER A 25 10.88 -2.22 25.93
N PHE A 26 10.99 -2.80 24.74
CA PHE A 26 11.90 -2.35 23.70
C PHE A 26 11.44 -0.95 23.27
N ALA A 27 11.75 0.06 24.08
CA ALA A 27 11.62 1.45 23.70
C ALA A 27 12.61 1.67 22.56
N SER A 28 12.09 1.68 21.33
CA SER A 28 12.87 2.04 20.16
C SER A 28 13.53 3.40 20.44
N PRO A 29 14.84 3.58 20.20
CA PRO A 29 15.54 4.80 20.58
C PRO A 29 14.84 6.02 19.95
N GLU A 30 14.40 6.95 20.80
CA GLU A 30 13.74 8.17 20.34
C GLU A 30 14.77 9.04 19.60
N LEU A 31 14.48 9.37 18.33
CA LEU A 31 15.36 10.21 17.53
C LEU A 31 15.49 11.61 18.16
N THR A 32 16.72 11.98 18.52
CA THR A 32 17.02 13.28 19.13
C THR A 32 17.20 14.36 18.06
N GLU A 33 17.10 15.64 18.43
CA GLU A 33 17.39 16.75 17.51
C GLU A 33 18.83 16.68 16.97
N ALA A 34 19.77 16.18 17.77
CA ALA A 34 21.15 15.98 17.35
C ALA A 34 21.27 14.96 16.20
N ASP A 35 20.44 13.91 16.21
CA ASP A 35 20.39 12.93 15.12
C ASP A 35 19.93 13.58 13.82
N PHE A 36 18.88 14.42 13.86
CA PHE A 36 18.42 15.18 12.70
C PHE A 36 19.47 16.19 12.21
N LYS A 37 20.23 16.83 13.11
CA LYS A 37 21.34 17.73 12.74
C LYS A 37 22.46 17.01 11.99
N ARG A 38 22.67 15.72 12.26
CA ARG A 38 23.67 14.88 11.56
C ARG A 38 23.21 14.45 10.17
N MET A 39 21.90 14.33 9.94
CA MET A 39 21.35 13.97 8.62
C MET A 39 21.72 14.99 7.53
N LYS A 40 21.89 14.50 6.31
CA LYS A 40 22.06 15.33 5.10
C LYS A 40 20.72 15.92 4.68
N ILE A 41 20.73 17.05 3.95
CA ILE A 41 19.49 17.68 3.44
C ILE A 41 18.64 16.68 2.64
N LYS A 42 19.27 15.81 1.84
CA LYS A 42 18.58 14.76 1.08
C LYS A 42 17.84 13.77 2.00
N GLU A 43 18.47 13.36 3.10
CA GLU A 43 17.87 12.43 4.08
C GLU A 43 16.71 13.10 4.82
N LEU A 44 16.84 14.38 5.17
CA LEU A 44 15.75 15.15 5.77
C LEU A 44 14.56 15.31 4.82
N ARG A 45 14.81 15.58 3.53
CA ARG A 45 13.76 15.64 2.51
C ARG A 45 13.06 14.30 2.38
N ASN A 46 13.81 13.20 2.29
CA ASN A 46 13.23 11.85 2.27
C ASN A 46 12.42 11.57 3.54
N PHE A 47 12.93 11.93 4.72
CA PHE A 47 12.24 11.74 6.00
C PHE A 47 10.86 12.43 6.03
N LEU A 48 10.81 13.65 5.51
CA LEU A 48 9.58 14.44 5.38
C LEU A 48 8.65 13.83 4.32
N GLU A 49 9.18 13.50 3.14
CA GLU A 49 8.43 12.89 2.03
C GLU A 49 7.79 11.56 2.45
N ASP A 50 8.54 10.70 3.14
CA ASP A 50 8.06 9.42 3.67
C ASP A 50 6.88 9.61 4.64
N ARG A 51 6.70 10.79 5.22
CA ARG A 51 5.62 11.16 6.15
C ARG A 51 4.57 12.08 5.53
N GLY A 52 4.60 12.28 4.21
CA GLY A 52 3.71 13.18 3.49
C GLY A 52 3.84 14.64 3.88
N LEU A 53 5.06 15.04 4.22
CA LEU A 53 5.40 16.42 4.56
C LEU A 53 6.24 17.01 3.44
N THR A 54 5.89 18.21 3.03
CA THR A 54 6.73 19.04 2.18
C THR A 54 7.14 20.28 2.97
N CYS A 55 8.27 20.88 2.61
CA CYS A 55 8.67 22.15 3.18
C CYS A 55 9.06 23.13 2.06
N PRO A 56 8.08 23.74 1.39
CA PRO A 56 8.34 24.65 0.27
C PRO A 56 9.11 25.91 0.69
N GLY A 57 8.98 26.33 1.95
CA GLY A 57 9.69 27.49 2.50
C GLY A 57 11.06 27.19 3.15
N CYS A 58 11.46 25.92 3.26
CA CYS A 58 12.75 25.58 3.85
C CYS A 58 13.88 25.92 2.87
N GLN A 59 14.67 26.95 3.19
CA GLN A 59 15.85 27.32 2.40
C GLN A 59 17.12 26.74 2.99
N GLU A 60 17.22 26.71 4.32
CA GLU A 60 18.42 26.27 5.03
C GLU A 60 18.25 24.88 5.63
N LYS A 61 19.38 24.20 5.89
CA LYS A 61 19.36 22.89 6.56
C LYS A 61 18.64 22.96 7.92
N ALA A 62 18.78 24.06 8.65
CA ALA A 62 18.13 24.27 9.94
C ALA A 62 16.60 24.20 9.84
N ASP A 63 16.00 24.74 8.76
CA ASP A 63 14.56 24.66 8.52
C ASP A 63 14.10 23.21 8.37
N PHE A 64 14.81 22.43 7.56
CA PHE A 64 14.51 21.00 7.36
C PHE A 64 14.63 20.21 8.67
N VAL A 65 15.69 20.45 9.45
CA VAL A 65 15.89 19.81 10.76
C VAL A 65 14.73 20.13 11.69
N ARG A 66 14.32 21.41 11.78
CA ARG A 66 13.22 21.85 12.63
C ARG A 66 11.91 21.15 12.27
N VAL A 67 11.55 21.12 10.99
CA VAL A 67 10.30 20.50 10.54
C VAL A 67 10.35 18.98 10.74
N ALA A 68 11.47 18.32 10.43
CA ALA A 68 11.65 16.89 10.63
C ALA A 68 11.55 16.50 12.11
N PHE A 69 12.23 17.23 13.00
CA PHE A 69 12.21 16.98 14.44
C PHE A 69 10.83 17.24 15.07
N THR A 70 10.14 18.30 14.65
CA THR A 70 8.77 18.61 15.08
C THR A 70 7.80 17.48 14.72
N ASN A 71 8.02 16.84 13.57
CA ASN A 71 7.18 15.75 13.06
C ASN A 71 7.80 14.36 13.30
N ARG A 72 8.76 14.21 14.22
CA ARG A 72 9.49 12.95 14.39
C ARG A 72 8.61 11.76 14.77
N ALA A 73 7.52 12.05 15.51
CA ALA A 73 6.53 11.06 15.93
C ALA A 73 5.51 10.70 14.84
N LYS A 74 5.46 11.46 13.73
CA LYS A 74 4.59 11.13 12.60
C LYS A 74 5.11 9.84 11.96
N LYS A 75 4.24 8.83 11.79
CA LYS A 75 4.62 7.57 11.16
C LYS A 75 4.86 7.78 9.66
N PRO A 76 5.81 7.04 9.04
CA PRO A 76 5.88 6.95 7.59
C PRO A 76 4.53 6.50 7.02
N LEU A 77 4.18 6.98 5.83
CA LEU A 77 2.96 6.59 5.12
C LEU A 77 3.08 5.20 4.50
N SER A 78 4.31 4.80 4.17
CA SER A 78 4.71 3.46 3.69
C SER A 78 5.50 2.78 4.81
N GLU A 79 4.98 1.67 5.35
CA GLU A 79 5.71 0.83 6.32
C GLU A 79 6.77 -0.02 5.60
N GLU A 80 6.56 -0.32 4.33
CA GLU A 80 7.47 -1.12 3.52
C GLU A 80 8.62 -0.21 3.04
N GLY A 81 9.85 -0.60 3.34
CA GLY A 81 11.06 0.12 2.96
C GLY A 81 11.30 0.16 1.45
N LYS A 82 12.57 0.21 1.02
CA LYS A 82 12.90 0.19 -0.41
C LYS A 82 12.44 -1.13 -1.04
N ARG A 83 11.37 -1.07 -1.83
CA ARG A 83 10.86 -2.20 -2.61
C ARG A 83 11.81 -2.52 -3.76
N GLU A 84 12.02 -3.80 -4.04
CA GLU A 84 12.70 -4.23 -5.26
C GLU A 84 11.79 -3.94 -6.46
N ILE A 85 12.37 -3.41 -7.54
CA ILE A 85 11.64 -3.02 -8.74
C ILE A 85 11.71 -4.21 -9.71
N PRO A 86 10.57 -4.85 -10.06
CA PRO A 86 10.57 -6.00 -10.95
C PRO A 86 11.14 -5.65 -12.34
N LYS A 87 11.81 -6.62 -12.97
CA LYS A 87 12.35 -6.49 -14.33
C LYS A 87 11.30 -6.87 -15.37
N ALA A 88 10.22 -6.11 -15.45
CA ALA A 88 9.13 -6.32 -16.40
C ALA A 88 8.50 -4.97 -16.83
N PRO A 89 7.69 -4.94 -17.91
CA PRO A 89 6.96 -3.74 -18.29
C PRO A 89 5.97 -3.27 -17.21
N LEU A 90 5.72 -1.96 -17.15
CA LEU A 90 4.84 -1.33 -16.16
C LEU A 90 3.46 -2.02 -16.06
N TRP A 91 2.84 -2.32 -17.19
CA TRP A 91 1.50 -2.92 -17.24
C TRP A 91 1.46 -4.37 -16.77
N GLU A 92 2.51 -5.16 -17.00
CA GLU A 92 2.58 -6.54 -16.51
C GLU A 92 2.75 -6.55 -14.99
N VAL A 93 3.60 -5.66 -14.47
CA VAL A 93 3.81 -5.54 -13.02
C VAL A 93 2.53 -5.13 -12.31
N TRP A 94 1.82 -4.13 -12.83
CA TRP A 94 0.57 -3.68 -12.21
C TRP A 94 -0.62 -4.63 -12.45
N ARG A 95 -0.61 -5.42 -13.53
CA ARG A 95 -1.51 -6.57 -13.70
C ARG A 95 -1.33 -7.57 -12.57
N ASP A 96 -0.08 -7.95 -12.29
CA ASP A 96 0.24 -8.95 -11.28
C ASP A 96 -0.12 -8.43 -9.87
N ASN A 97 0.17 -7.16 -9.59
CA ASN A 97 -0.29 -6.50 -8.34
C ASN A 97 -1.81 -6.50 -8.24
N ALA A 98 -2.53 -6.18 -9.31
CA ALA A 98 -4.00 -6.18 -9.32
C ALA A 98 -4.59 -7.56 -9.02
N LYS A 99 -3.99 -8.61 -9.59
CA LYS A 99 -4.37 -10.01 -9.31
C LYS A 99 -4.13 -10.36 -7.84
N LEU A 100 -2.93 -10.08 -7.32
CA LEU A 100 -2.57 -10.34 -5.92
C LEU A 100 -3.54 -9.65 -4.96
N VAL A 101 -3.79 -8.35 -5.15
CA VAL A 101 -4.70 -7.56 -4.30
C VAL A 101 -6.13 -8.10 -4.35
N CYS A 102 -6.58 -8.60 -5.51
CA CYS A 102 -7.89 -9.22 -5.63
C CYS A 102 -7.98 -10.53 -4.86
N GLU A 103 -6.98 -11.41 -5.01
CA GLU A 103 -6.93 -12.70 -4.33
C GLU A 103 -6.83 -12.53 -2.81
N GLU A 104 -6.06 -11.56 -2.33
CA GLU A 104 -5.97 -11.22 -0.91
C GLU A 104 -7.31 -10.68 -0.38
N ALA A 105 -7.98 -9.81 -1.13
CA ALA A 105 -9.30 -9.29 -0.76
C ALA A 105 -10.35 -10.40 -0.68
N ALA A 106 -10.32 -11.36 -1.61
CA ALA A 106 -11.20 -12.53 -1.60
C ALA A 106 -10.91 -13.45 -0.40
N LYS A 107 -9.64 -13.77 -0.13
CA LYS A 107 -9.23 -14.57 1.04
C LYS A 107 -9.66 -13.92 2.35
N LYS A 108 -9.48 -12.60 2.48
CA LYS A 108 -9.90 -11.83 3.67
C LYS A 108 -11.41 -11.91 3.91
N ARG A 109 -12.20 -12.10 2.85
CA ARG A 109 -13.67 -12.30 2.91
C ARG A 109 -14.07 -13.77 3.11
N GLY A 110 -13.13 -14.70 3.25
CA GLY A 110 -13.41 -16.13 3.37
C GLY A 110 -13.89 -16.78 2.07
N LEU A 111 -13.59 -16.17 0.92
CA LEU A 111 -13.97 -16.69 -0.40
C LEU A 111 -12.85 -17.57 -0.96
N ASP A 112 -13.22 -18.63 -1.69
CA ASP A 112 -12.27 -19.47 -2.42
C ASP A 112 -11.84 -18.77 -3.72
N VAL A 113 -10.57 -18.37 -3.80
CA VAL A 113 -9.98 -17.67 -4.95
C VAL A 113 -9.92 -18.51 -6.22
N THR A 114 -9.97 -19.83 -6.11
CA THR A 114 -9.93 -20.75 -7.25
C THR A 114 -11.32 -21.01 -7.81
N ALA A 115 -12.36 -20.87 -6.97
CA ALA A 115 -13.75 -21.05 -7.35
C ALA A 115 -14.29 -19.87 -8.17
N LYS A 116 -15.37 -20.14 -8.91
CA LYS A 116 -16.15 -19.10 -9.58
C LYS A 116 -17.19 -18.51 -8.63
N PRO A 117 -17.46 -17.20 -8.72
CA PRO A 117 -16.96 -16.27 -9.74
C PRO A 117 -15.60 -15.62 -9.42
N GLN A 118 -14.97 -15.91 -8.27
CA GLN A 118 -13.78 -15.19 -7.78
C GLN A 118 -12.58 -15.28 -8.73
N SER A 119 -12.28 -16.46 -9.25
CA SER A 119 -11.17 -16.64 -10.21
C SER A 119 -11.36 -15.84 -11.50
N ASP A 120 -12.60 -15.81 -12.02
CA ASP A 120 -12.96 -15.02 -13.21
C ASP A 120 -12.84 -13.52 -12.93
N ILE A 121 -13.31 -13.05 -11.76
CA ILE A 121 -13.24 -11.65 -11.35
C ILE A 121 -11.78 -11.18 -11.21
N CYS A 122 -10.95 -11.92 -10.48
CA CYS A 122 -9.55 -11.52 -10.29
C CYS A 122 -8.75 -11.55 -11.60
N SER A 123 -9.08 -12.49 -12.50
CA SER A 123 -8.50 -12.52 -13.85
C SER A 123 -8.96 -11.32 -14.69
N ALA A 124 -10.24 -10.96 -14.64
CA ALA A 124 -10.78 -9.80 -15.34
C ALA A 124 -10.18 -8.49 -14.82
N VAL A 125 -10.07 -8.32 -13.50
CA VAL A 125 -9.41 -7.17 -12.87
C VAL A 125 -7.96 -7.04 -13.34
N ALA A 126 -7.19 -8.12 -13.29
CA ALA A 126 -5.80 -8.12 -13.75
C ALA A 126 -5.68 -7.70 -15.22
N LEU A 127 -6.46 -8.31 -16.11
CA LEU A 127 -6.43 -8.03 -17.55
C LEU A 127 -6.88 -6.60 -17.88
N VAL A 128 -7.90 -6.08 -17.19
CA VAL A 128 -8.38 -4.71 -17.42
C VAL A 128 -7.35 -3.69 -16.94
N VAL A 129 -6.71 -3.92 -15.79
CA VAL A 129 -5.62 -3.06 -15.29
C VAL A 129 -4.43 -3.10 -16.26
N GLU A 130 -4.04 -4.27 -16.76
CA GLU A 130 -2.98 -4.41 -17.78
C GLU A 130 -3.28 -3.55 -19.00
N ASN A 131 -4.47 -3.73 -19.59
CA ASN A 131 -4.88 -3.01 -20.78
C ASN A 131 -4.93 -1.50 -20.55
N PHE A 132 -5.47 -1.07 -19.40
CA PHE A 132 -5.52 0.34 -19.02
C PHE A 132 -4.11 0.92 -18.91
N PHE A 133 -3.21 0.25 -18.20
CA PHE A 133 -1.83 0.70 -17.98
C PHE A 133 -1.02 0.67 -19.28
N MET A 134 -1.27 -0.29 -20.16
CA MET A 134 -0.66 -0.33 -21.48
C MET A 134 -1.10 0.88 -22.32
N GLN A 135 -2.40 1.20 -22.36
CA GLN A 135 -2.92 2.30 -23.18
C GLN A 135 -2.60 3.69 -22.60
N HIS A 136 -2.88 3.91 -21.31
CA HIS A 136 -2.65 5.19 -20.65
C HIS A 136 -1.19 5.40 -20.28
N GLY A 137 -0.49 4.35 -19.84
CA GLY A 137 0.93 4.41 -19.51
C GLY A 137 1.79 4.73 -20.73
N LYS A 138 1.53 4.13 -21.91
CA LYS A 138 2.23 4.51 -23.16
C LYS A 138 1.98 5.97 -23.53
N ARG A 139 0.74 6.47 -23.39
CA ARG A 139 0.41 7.88 -23.67
C ARG A 139 1.14 8.84 -22.73
N VAL A 140 1.14 8.56 -21.42
CA VAL A 140 1.85 9.36 -20.42
C VAL A 140 3.36 9.32 -20.66
N ALA A 141 3.93 8.13 -20.90
CA ALA A 141 5.34 7.95 -21.23
C ALA A 141 5.76 8.82 -22.43
N ASN A 142 5.01 8.74 -23.54
CA ASN A 142 5.27 9.52 -24.74
C ASN A 142 5.15 11.03 -24.49
N LYS A 143 4.08 11.47 -23.79
CA LYS A 143 3.85 12.88 -23.46
C LYS A 143 4.99 13.47 -22.63
N LEU A 144 5.54 12.69 -21.71
CA LEU A 144 6.60 13.12 -20.80
C LEU A 144 8.02 12.78 -21.29
N ARG A 145 8.15 12.18 -22.50
CA ARG A 145 9.42 11.68 -23.05
C ARG A 145 10.17 10.75 -22.08
N LYS A 146 9.41 9.91 -21.36
CA LYS A 146 9.91 8.85 -20.47
C LYS A 146 9.63 7.49 -21.10
N ASN A 147 10.41 6.46 -20.76
CA ASN A 147 10.08 5.07 -21.11
C ASN A 147 9.22 4.42 -20.00
N HIS A 148 8.63 3.25 -20.27
CA HIS A 148 7.79 2.55 -19.28
C HIS A 148 8.57 2.13 -18.03
N GLU A 149 9.88 1.89 -18.15
CA GLU A 149 10.74 1.55 -17.00
C GLU A 149 10.88 2.72 -16.03
N ALA A 150 10.99 3.95 -16.52
CA ALA A 150 11.04 5.16 -15.68
C ALA A 150 9.73 5.39 -14.93
N LEU A 151 8.59 5.11 -15.57
CA LEU A 151 7.29 5.14 -14.91
C LEU A 151 7.19 4.05 -13.85
N LEU A 152 7.62 2.83 -14.16
CA LEU A 152 7.62 1.71 -13.21
C LEU A 152 8.46 2.05 -11.98
N LYS A 153 9.70 2.51 -12.18
CA LYS A 153 10.59 2.89 -11.08
C LYS A 153 9.97 3.94 -10.15
N THR A 154 9.22 4.89 -10.71
CA THR A 154 8.53 5.90 -9.90
C THR A 154 7.31 5.31 -9.20
N SER A 155 6.51 4.50 -9.89
CA SER A 155 5.32 3.86 -9.31
C SER A 155 5.64 2.93 -8.15
N TYR A 156 6.87 2.41 -8.06
CA TYR A 156 7.35 1.57 -6.96
C TYR A 156 7.97 2.35 -5.79
N LYS A 157 8.04 3.68 -5.87
CA LYS A 157 8.46 4.51 -4.74
C LYS A 157 7.29 4.68 -3.77
N ASN A 158 7.49 4.27 -2.52
CA ASN A 158 6.70 4.61 -1.32
C ASN A 158 5.25 5.03 -1.61
N VAL A 159 4.98 6.33 -1.54
CA VAL A 159 3.65 6.93 -1.68
C VAL A 159 2.94 6.59 -3.00
N TYR A 160 3.66 6.48 -4.11
CA TYR A 160 3.06 6.16 -5.41
C TYR A 160 2.56 4.72 -5.44
N TYR A 161 3.36 3.80 -4.91
CA TYR A 161 3.00 2.39 -4.81
C TYR A 161 1.79 2.22 -3.91
N ASP A 162 1.84 2.81 -2.70
CA ASP A 162 0.76 2.73 -1.74
C ASP A 162 -0.54 3.32 -2.30
N ALA A 163 -0.47 4.47 -2.99
CA ALA A 163 -1.65 5.06 -3.61
C ALA A 163 -2.23 4.17 -4.71
N GLY A 164 -1.37 3.60 -5.56
CA GLY A 164 -1.83 2.65 -6.58
C GLY A 164 -2.45 1.40 -5.96
N HIS A 165 -1.87 0.89 -4.88
CA HIS A 165 -2.38 -0.26 -4.14
C HIS A 165 -3.73 0.03 -3.46
N VAL A 166 -3.92 1.23 -2.90
CA VAL A 166 -5.22 1.66 -2.36
C VAL A 166 -6.28 1.71 -3.45
N LEU A 167 -5.95 2.22 -4.64
CA LEU A 167 -6.88 2.21 -5.78
C LEU A 167 -7.22 0.78 -6.21
N LEU A 168 -6.24 -0.12 -6.29
CA LEU A 168 -6.50 -1.53 -6.59
C LEU A 168 -7.42 -2.17 -5.53
N LYS A 169 -7.16 -1.91 -4.25
CA LYS A 169 -7.97 -2.44 -3.14
C LYS A 169 -9.42 -1.94 -3.23
N ARG A 170 -9.63 -0.65 -3.50
CA ARG A 170 -10.99 -0.09 -3.72
C ARG A 170 -11.73 -0.78 -4.85
N LEU A 171 -11.04 -0.99 -5.98
CA LEU A 171 -11.60 -1.69 -7.13
C LEU A 171 -12.00 -3.14 -6.77
N THR A 172 -11.10 -3.88 -6.12
CA THR A 172 -11.35 -5.29 -5.80
C THR A 172 -12.40 -5.46 -4.70
N GLU A 173 -12.41 -4.59 -3.69
CA GLU A 173 -13.44 -4.59 -2.65
C GLU A 173 -14.82 -4.28 -3.22
N TYR A 174 -14.94 -3.32 -4.13
CA TYR A 174 -16.18 -3.07 -4.85
C TYR A 174 -16.63 -4.32 -5.61
N CYS A 175 -15.73 -4.96 -6.37
CA CYS A 175 -16.08 -6.12 -7.19
C CYS A 175 -16.52 -7.33 -6.38
N LEU A 176 -16.02 -7.49 -5.16
CA LEU A 176 -16.26 -8.66 -4.32
C LEU A 176 -17.39 -8.49 -3.30
N VAL A 177 -17.91 -7.26 -3.09
CA VAL A 177 -18.86 -6.97 -2.00
C VAL A 177 -20.25 -7.60 -2.16
N SER A 178 -20.74 -7.75 -3.40
CA SER A 178 -22.10 -8.25 -3.68
C SER A 178 -22.13 -9.08 -4.96
N GLU A 179 -23.12 -9.97 -5.08
CA GLU A 179 -23.33 -10.79 -6.28
C GLU A 179 -23.58 -9.93 -7.54
N GLU A 180 -24.32 -8.83 -7.41
CA GLU A 180 -24.53 -7.87 -8.50
C GLU A 180 -23.20 -7.28 -9.00
N ASN A 181 -22.31 -6.88 -8.09
CA ASN A 181 -21.00 -6.35 -8.46
C ASN A 181 -20.08 -7.43 -9.02
N GLN A 182 -20.16 -8.66 -8.49
CA GLN A 182 -19.43 -9.80 -9.01
C GLN A 182 -19.79 -10.09 -10.47
N ASN A 183 -21.09 -10.09 -10.81
CA ASN A 183 -21.58 -10.26 -12.17
C ASN A 183 -21.16 -9.11 -13.10
N LYS A 184 -21.07 -7.88 -12.60
CA LYS A 184 -20.54 -6.73 -13.37
C LYS A 184 -19.03 -6.85 -13.58
N CYS A 185 -18.28 -7.23 -12.55
CA CYS A 185 -16.81 -7.28 -12.59
C CYS A 185 -16.24 -8.52 -13.27
N SER A 186 -17.04 -9.59 -13.46
CA SER A 186 -16.65 -10.72 -14.31
C SER A 186 -16.65 -10.37 -15.80
N SER A 187 -17.31 -9.26 -16.19
CA SER A 187 -17.33 -8.75 -17.56
C SER A 187 -16.20 -7.74 -17.79
N ILE A 188 -15.24 -8.10 -18.64
CA ILE A 188 -14.13 -7.21 -19.06
C ILE A 188 -14.66 -5.85 -19.57
N GLY A 189 -15.68 -5.85 -20.44
CA GLY A 189 -16.20 -4.61 -21.02
C GLY A 189 -16.85 -3.67 -19.99
N SER A 190 -17.58 -4.23 -19.02
CA SER A 190 -18.18 -3.45 -17.93
C SER A 190 -17.10 -2.87 -17.01
N LEU A 191 -16.09 -3.68 -16.68
CA LEU A 191 -14.98 -3.26 -15.83
C LEU A 191 -14.09 -2.22 -16.52
N THR A 192 -13.81 -2.36 -17.82
CA THR A 192 -13.12 -1.33 -18.61
C THR A 192 -13.87 -0.01 -18.59
N THR A 193 -15.19 -0.02 -18.83
CA THR A 193 -16.02 1.19 -18.79
C THR A 193 -15.96 1.87 -17.42
N MET A 194 -15.95 1.06 -16.35
CA MET A 194 -15.84 1.54 -14.99
C MET A 194 -14.50 2.23 -14.71
N LEU A 195 -13.37 1.62 -15.10
CA LEU A 195 -12.03 2.22 -14.96
C LEU A 195 -11.88 3.50 -15.78
N GLU A 196 -12.34 3.50 -17.05
CA GLU A 196 -12.24 4.67 -17.93
C GLU A 196 -13.08 5.85 -17.44
N SER A 197 -14.18 5.59 -16.71
CA SER A 197 -15.02 6.65 -16.16
C SER A 197 -14.38 7.45 -15.02
N GLY A 198 -13.34 6.89 -14.36
CA GLY A 198 -12.69 7.49 -13.20
C GLY A 198 -13.58 7.63 -11.95
N LYS A 199 -14.85 7.19 -11.99
CA LYS A 199 -15.82 7.44 -10.91
C LYS A 199 -15.51 6.67 -9.61
N MET A 200 -14.92 5.50 -9.72
CA MET A 200 -14.60 4.63 -8.58
C MET A 200 -13.12 4.72 -8.22
N VAL A 201 -12.27 4.61 -9.23
CA VAL A 201 -10.82 4.69 -9.13
C VAL A 201 -10.32 5.51 -10.30
N ASP A 202 -9.47 6.50 -10.03
CA ASP A 202 -8.92 7.38 -11.07
C ASP A 202 -7.45 7.02 -11.36
N PHE A 203 -7.26 5.86 -12.01
CA PHE A 203 -5.93 5.42 -12.42
C PHE A 203 -5.29 6.36 -13.46
N ALA A 204 -6.07 7.14 -14.21
CA ALA A 204 -5.54 8.12 -15.16
C ALA A 204 -4.86 9.29 -14.42
N LYS A 205 -5.51 9.85 -13.39
CA LYS A 205 -4.91 10.86 -12.51
C LYS A 205 -3.71 10.28 -11.78
N TRP A 206 -3.79 9.05 -11.26
CA TRP A 206 -2.65 8.40 -10.61
C TRP A 206 -1.45 8.25 -11.56
N MET A 207 -1.66 7.68 -12.76
CA MET A 207 -0.62 7.44 -13.75
C MET A 207 0.06 8.74 -14.19
N THR A 208 -0.72 9.80 -14.37
CA THR A 208 -0.20 11.12 -14.74
C THR A 208 0.71 11.67 -13.63
N ASN A 209 0.30 11.56 -12.37
CA ASN A 209 1.08 12.02 -11.20
C ASN A 209 2.34 11.18 -10.96
N VAL A 210 2.31 9.88 -11.21
CA VAL A 210 3.52 9.05 -11.29
C VAL A 210 4.45 9.59 -12.37
N GLY A 211 3.91 9.91 -13.55
CA GLY A 211 4.70 10.43 -14.66
C GLY A 211 5.42 11.74 -14.33
N ILE A 212 4.73 12.69 -13.72
CA ILE A 212 5.27 14.01 -13.36
C ILE A 212 5.93 14.06 -11.97
N GLU A 213 5.98 12.93 -11.26
CA GLU A 213 6.53 12.82 -9.91
C GLU A 213 5.89 13.82 -8.92
N ASN A 214 4.56 13.95 -8.98
CA ASN A 214 3.79 14.78 -8.07
C ASN A 214 3.13 13.93 -6.98
N THR A 215 3.62 14.08 -5.75
CA THR A 215 3.17 13.30 -4.59
C THR A 215 1.89 13.84 -3.96
N ASN A 216 1.53 15.11 -4.15
CA ASN A 216 0.39 15.72 -3.44
C ASN A 216 -0.93 14.96 -3.68
N PRO A 217 -1.32 14.62 -4.92
CA PRO A 217 -2.55 13.85 -5.14
C PRO A 217 -2.44 12.41 -4.69
N MET A 218 -1.23 11.89 -4.43
CA MET A 218 -1.07 10.55 -3.88
C MET A 218 -1.50 10.55 -2.41
N TYR A 219 -1.14 11.59 -1.65
CA TYR A 219 -1.60 11.74 -0.26
C TYR A 219 -3.11 11.88 -0.17
N GLU A 220 -3.77 12.60 -1.10
CA GLU A 220 -5.24 12.64 -1.17
C GLU A 220 -5.86 11.23 -1.28
N VAL A 221 -5.25 10.35 -2.08
CA VAL A 221 -5.70 8.95 -2.20
C VAL A 221 -5.47 8.18 -0.89
N LEU A 222 -4.35 8.44 -0.19
CA LEU A 222 -4.01 7.75 1.05
C LEU A 222 -4.83 8.21 2.26
N ASP A 223 -5.16 9.49 2.36
CA ASP A 223 -5.94 10.04 3.47
C ASP A 223 -7.40 9.57 3.42
N GLY A 224 -7.89 9.28 2.21
CA GLY A 224 -9.20 8.67 2.03
C GLY A 224 -9.33 7.25 2.57
N ARG A 225 -8.27 6.58 3.09
CA ARG A 225 -8.33 5.19 3.59
C ARG A 225 -9.33 4.95 4.73
N GLY A 226 -9.86 6.00 5.36
CA GLY A 226 -10.81 5.88 6.47
C GLY A 226 -12.17 5.25 6.09
N ASP A 227 -12.45 5.06 4.80
CA ASP A 227 -13.69 4.49 4.27
C ASP A 227 -13.62 3.00 3.87
N LEU A 228 -12.45 2.33 4.03
CA LEU A 228 -12.22 0.91 3.71
C LEU A 228 -12.09 0.04 4.97
#